data_AF-A0A544W4C8-F1
#
_entry.id   AF-A0A544W4C8-F1
#
_cell.length_a   1.000
_cell.length_b   1.000
_cell.length_c   1.000
_cell.angle_alpha   90.00
_cell.angle_beta   90.00
_cell.angle_gamma   90.00
#
_symmetry.space_group_name_H-M   'P 1'
#
loop_
_entity.id
_entity.type
_entity.pdbx_description
1 polymer ?
#
loop_
_entity_poly.entity_id
_entity_poly.type
_entity_poly.pdbx_seq_one_letter_code
_entity_poly.pdbx_strand_id
1 'polypeptide(L)'
;MDDRSVFSEVEALRADKTRAVLSPESLEVHVRVVDHLAHTTGANYVSDEILDTLVHGRVSTIAAIELTLAGWWRRLDGGYVIVDQELIDALSHTPTRRRFGAACRRLWRFLNSESVIPL
;
A
#
# COMPACT_ATOMS: atom_id res chain seq x y z
N MET A 1 9.02 -11.68 -1.67
CA MET A 1 10.13 -11.22 -0.81
C MET A 1 10.37 -12.20 0.33
N ASP A 2 11.60 -12.35 0.83
CA ASP A 2 11.89 -13.15 2.03
C ASP A 2 11.59 -12.38 3.33
N ASP A 3 11.45 -13.12 4.45
CA ASP A 3 11.02 -12.54 5.73
C ASP A 3 12.03 -11.53 6.33
N ARG A 4 13.32 -11.64 6.01
CA ARG A 4 14.34 -10.69 6.50
C ARG A 4 14.18 -9.34 5.82
N SER A 5 13.92 -9.36 4.51
CA SER A 5 13.66 -8.13 3.76
C SER A 5 12.33 -7.49 4.18
N VAL A 6 11.29 -8.29 4.44
CA VAL A 6 10.03 -7.79 5.02
C VAL A 6 10.28 -7.10 6.37
N PHE A 7 11.01 -7.74 7.26
CA PHE A 7 11.35 -7.18 8.57
C PHE A 7 12.11 -5.84 8.47
N SER A 8 13.10 -5.76 7.57
CA SER A 8 13.86 -4.52 7.36
C SER A 8 12.98 -3.36 6.91
N GLU A 9 12.02 -3.62 6.02
CA GLU A 9 11.10 -2.59 5.53
C GLU A 9 10.09 -2.16 6.62
N VAL A 10 9.59 -3.12 7.41
CA VAL A 10 8.74 -2.83 8.58
C VAL A 10 9.45 -1.90 9.57
N GLU A 11 10.72 -2.17 9.88
CA GLU A 11 11.49 -1.32 10.79
C GLU A 11 11.80 0.06 10.20
N ALA A 12 12.03 0.15 8.88
CA ALA A 12 12.18 1.43 8.20
C ALA A 12 10.90 2.28 8.28
N LEU A 13 9.74 1.68 8.03
CA LEU A 13 8.44 2.34 8.12
C LEU A 13 8.13 2.80 9.56
N ARG A 14 8.53 2.01 10.57
CA ARG A 14 8.38 2.38 11.99
C ARG A 14 9.26 3.54 12.42
N ALA A 15 10.46 3.65 11.83
CA ALA A 15 11.38 4.73 12.16
C ALA A 15 10.91 6.09 11.62
N ASP A 16 10.01 6.10 10.63
CA ASP A 16 9.46 7.33 10.05
C ASP A 16 8.40 7.97 10.96
N LYS A 17 8.82 8.98 11.73
CA LYS A 17 7.97 9.72 12.66
C LYS A 17 6.91 10.61 11.99
N THR A 18 6.96 10.76 10.68
CA THR A 18 5.97 11.56 9.93
C THR A 18 4.76 10.74 9.49
N ARG A 19 4.88 9.41 9.55
CA ARG A 19 3.84 8.44 9.18
C ARG A 19 2.95 8.06 10.36
N ALA A 20 1.77 7.53 10.06
CA ALA A 20 0.82 7.04 11.06
C ALA A 20 1.43 5.86 11.85
N VAL A 21 1.15 5.79 13.15
CA VAL A 21 1.59 4.68 14.00
C VAL A 21 0.70 3.47 13.73
N LEU A 22 1.29 2.41 13.19
CA LEU A 22 0.63 1.14 12.84
C LEU A 22 1.25 -0.02 13.63
N SER A 23 0.47 -1.08 13.86
CA SER A 23 1.01 -2.32 14.44
C SER A 23 2.06 -2.96 13.52
N PRO A 24 3.05 -3.70 14.08
CA PRO A 24 4.02 -4.43 13.25
C PRO A 24 3.33 -5.36 12.25
N GLU A 25 2.25 -6.00 12.66
CA GLU A 25 1.48 -6.92 11.83
C GLU A 25 0.86 -6.19 10.63
N SER A 26 0.29 -5.00 10.83
CA SER A 26 -0.22 -4.15 9.74
C SER A 26 0.86 -3.75 8.75
N LEU A 27 2.04 -3.40 9.24
CA LEU A 27 3.17 -3.05 8.39
C LEU A 27 3.67 -4.26 7.60
N GLU A 28 3.73 -5.43 8.21
CA GLU A 28 4.09 -6.67 7.53
C GLU A 28 3.12 -6.99 6.38
N VAL A 29 1.81 -6.92 6.65
CA VAL A 29 0.77 -7.09 5.64
C VAL A 29 0.94 -6.09 4.50
N HIS A 30 1.15 -4.82 4.84
CA HIS A 30 1.33 -3.78 3.85
C HIS A 30 2.53 -4.05 2.93
N VAL A 31 3.68 -4.38 3.51
CA VAL A 31 4.92 -4.65 2.80
C VAL A 31 4.78 -5.86 1.88
N ARG A 32 4.18 -6.97 2.36
CA ARG A 32 3.97 -8.18 1.54
C ARG A 32 3.02 -7.92 0.37
N VAL A 33 1.95 -7.16 0.59
CA VAL A 33 1.01 -6.79 -0.47
C VAL A 33 1.67 -5.88 -1.49
N VAL A 34 2.41 -4.86 -1.06
CA VAL A 34 3.10 -3.95 -1.98
C VAL A 34 4.17 -4.69 -2.79
N ASP A 35 4.94 -5.58 -2.17
CA ASP A 35 5.89 -6.44 -2.88
C ASP A 35 5.20 -7.29 -3.95
N HIS A 36 4.09 -7.96 -3.59
CA HIS A 36 3.32 -8.75 -4.53
C HIS A 36 2.83 -7.93 -5.72
N LEU A 37 2.26 -6.75 -5.46
CA LEU A 37 1.76 -5.85 -6.50
C LEU A 37 2.89 -5.31 -7.37
N ALA A 38 4.02 -4.89 -6.79
CA ALA A 38 5.17 -4.38 -7.53
C ALA A 38 5.70 -5.38 -8.57
N HIS A 39 5.62 -6.69 -8.27
CA HIS A 39 6.18 -7.76 -9.08
C HIS A 39 5.20 -8.52 -9.98
N THR A 40 3.88 -8.47 -9.70
CA THR A 40 2.90 -9.32 -10.40
C THR A 40 2.05 -8.55 -11.39
N THR A 41 1.29 -7.55 -10.92
CA THR A 41 0.30 -6.81 -11.72
C THR A 41 0.74 -5.36 -11.94
N GLY A 42 1.48 -4.80 -10.97
CA GLY A 42 1.53 -3.39 -10.58
C GLY A 42 0.34 -2.55 -10.99
N ALA A 43 -0.82 -3.11 -10.70
CA ALA A 43 -1.97 -2.35 -10.26
C ALA A 43 -1.78 -2.03 -8.77
N ASN A 44 -2.51 -1.04 -8.29
CA ASN A 44 -2.58 -0.71 -6.86
C ASN A 44 -3.74 -1.43 -6.18
N TYR A 45 -4.26 -2.50 -6.76
CA TYR A 45 -5.45 -3.20 -6.28
C TYR A 45 -5.11 -4.63 -5.90
N VAL A 46 -5.55 -5.05 -4.71
CA VAL A 46 -5.47 -6.41 -4.21
C VAL A 46 -6.89 -6.92 -3.91
N SER A 47 -7.25 -8.09 -4.45
CA SER A 47 -8.54 -8.72 -4.12
C SER A 47 -8.48 -9.40 -2.75
N ASP A 48 -9.63 -9.61 -2.13
CA ASP A 48 -9.72 -10.34 -0.85
C ASP A 48 -9.13 -11.76 -0.96
N GLU A 49 -9.36 -12.44 -2.08
CA GLU A 49 -8.80 -13.78 -2.36
C GLU A 49 -7.26 -13.78 -2.39
N ILE A 50 -6.66 -12.78 -3.04
CA ILE A 50 -5.19 -12.63 -3.05
C ILE A 50 -4.70 -12.29 -1.65
N LEU A 51 -5.41 -11.41 -0.94
CA LEU A 51 -5.04 -11.00 0.41
C LEU A 51 -5.01 -12.19 1.39
N ASP A 52 -6.02 -13.06 1.33
CA ASP A 52 -6.09 -14.29 2.15
C ASP A 52 -4.97 -15.28 1.81
N THR A 53 -4.51 -15.29 0.56
CA THR A 53 -3.37 -16.11 0.11
C THR A 53 -2.03 -15.55 0.60
N LEU A 54 -1.88 -14.22 0.59
CA LEU A 54 -0.64 -13.54 1.00
C LEU A 54 -0.48 -13.49 2.52
N VAL A 55 -1.60 -13.41 3.25
CA VAL A 55 -1.63 -13.18 4.68
C VAL A 55 -2.67 -14.10 5.31
N HIS A 56 -2.21 -15.19 5.91
CA HIS A 56 -3.04 -16.19 6.60
C HIS A 56 -4.12 -15.50 7.47
N GLY A 57 -5.39 -15.72 7.11
CA GLY A 57 -6.56 -14.83 7.32
C GLY A 57 -6.99 -14.39 8.72
N ARG A 58 -6.17 -14.47 9.76
CA ARG A 58 -6.43 -13.79 11.06
C ARG A 58 -5.79 -12.43 11.16
N VAL A 59 -4.63 -12.24 10.55
CA VAL A 59 -3.89 -10.97 10.61
C VAL A 59 -4.48 -9.95 9.61
N SER A 60 -5.07 -10.42 8.50
CA SER A 60 -5.53 -9.57 7.40
C SER A 60 -6.66 -8.60 7.79
N THR A 61 -7.61 -9.00 8.64
CA THR A 61 -8.77 -8.14 8.95
C THR A 61 -8.40 -6.94 9.81
N ILE A 62 -7.70 -7.15 10.94
CA ILE A 62 -7.26 -6.06 11.81
C ILE A 62 -6.25 -5.17 11.07
N ALA A 63 -5.33 -5.79 10.34
CA ALA A 63 -4.36 -5.05 9.55
C ALA A 63 -5.02 -4.15 8.50
N ALA A 64 -5.98 -4.68 7.75
CA ALA A 64 -6.71 -3.90 6.75
C ALA A 64 -7.48 -2.72 7.37
N ILE A 65 -8.04 -2.88 8.57
CA ILE A 65 -8.70 -1.79 9.30
C ILE A 65 -7.69 -0.70 9.67
N GLU A 66 -6.58 -1.07 10.32
CA GLU A 66 -5.55 -0.10 10.72
C GLU A 66 -4.99 0.66 9.51
N LEU A 67 -4.68 -0.06 8.43
CA LEU A 67 -4.17 0.51 7.19
C LEU A 67 -5.20 1.43 6.50
N THR A 68 -6.49 1.11 6.60
CA THR A 68 -7.56 1.97 6.09
C THR A 68 -7.72 3.24 6.93
N LEU A 69 -7.67 3.12 8.26
CA LEU A 69 -7.74 4.27 9.17
C LEU A 69 -6.53 5.19 9.03
N ALA A 70 -5.35 4.64 8.75
CA ALA A 70 -4.14 5.40 8.41
C ALA A 70 -4.18 6.02 7.01
N GLY A 71 -5.21 5.72 6.20
CA GLY A 71 -5.36 6.22 4.84
C GLY A 71 -4.43 5.56 3.81
N TRP A 72 -3.75 4.47 4.19
CA TRP A 72 -2.83 3.75 3.30
C TRP A 72 -3.58 2.81 2.38
N TRP A 73 -4.74 2.32 2.81
CA TRP A 73 -5.62 1.44 2.07
C TRP A 73 -7.00 2.07 1.92
N ARG A 74 -7.71 1.68 0.86
CA ARG A 74 -9.11 2.06 0.65
C ARG A 74 -9.89 0.83 0.24
N ARG A 75 -10.99 0.55 0.95
CA ARG A 75 -11.90 -0.53 0.58
C ARG A 75 -12.53 -0.27 -0.79
N LEU A 76 -12.57 -1.30 -1.64
CA LEU A 76 -13.36 -1.37 -2.87
C LEU A 76 -14.17 -2.66 -2.83
N ASP A 77 -15.23 -2.77 -3.64
CA ASP A 77 -15.98 -4.03 -3.73
C ASP A 77 -15.05 -5.18 -4.14
N GLY A 78 -14.99 -6.22 -3.32
CA GLY A 78 -14.11 -7.40 -3.50
C GLY A 78 -12.62 -7.22 -3.16
N GLY A 79 -12.18 -6.10 -2.57
CA GLY A 79 -10.75 -5.93 -2.24
C GLY A 79 -10.36 -4.55 -1.71
N TYR A 80 -9.09 -4.19 -1.92
CA TYR A 80 -8.51 -2.93 -1.45
C TYR A 80 -7.64 -2.26 -2.52
N VAL A 81 -7.72 -0.94 -2.57
CA VAL A 81 -6.78 -0.09 -3.31
C VAL A 81 -5.71 0.42 -2.34
N ILE A 82 -4.45 0.23 -2.70
CA ILE A 82 -3.28 0.69 -1.96
C ILE A 82 -2.95 2.13 -2.39
N VAL A 83 -2.88 3.04 -1.41
CA VAL A 83 -2.66 4.47 -1.59
C VAL A 83 -1.17 4.84 -1.40
N ASP A 84 -0.38 3.97 -0.77
CA ASP A 84 1.08 4.17 -0.63
C ASP A 84 1.83 3.90 -1.95
N GLN A 85 1.73 4.87 -2.86
CA GLN A 85 2.46 4.83 -4.13
C GLN A 85 3.97 4.98 -3.94
N GLU A 86 4.42 5.56 -2.83
CA GLU A 86 5.86 5.75 -2.59
C GLU A 86 6.54 4.41 -2.37
N LEU A 87 5.97 3.56 -1.51
CA LEU A 87 6.48 2.22 -1.26
C LEU A 87 6.37 1.33 -2.51
N ILE A 88 5.25 1.42 -3.24
CA ILE A 88 5.08 0.70 -4.53
C ILE A 88 6.18 1.09 -5.53
N ASP A 89 6.44 2.39 -5.69
CA ASP A 89 7.47 2.88 -6.61
C ASP A 89 8.89 2.51 -6.14
N ALA A 90 9.14 2.50 -4.82
CA ALA A 90 10.42 2.11 -4.24
C ALA A 90 10.75 0.63 -4.52
N LEU A 91 9.78 -0.26 -4.29
CA LEU A 91 9.91 -1.71 -4.48
C LEU A 91 9.77 -2.16 -5.94
N SER A 92 9.23 -1.30 -6.82
CA SER A 92 9.16 -1.59 -8.26
C SER A 92 10.53 -1.47 -8.94
N HIS A 93 10.98 -2.55 -9.60
CA HIS A 93 12.27 -2.62 -10.28
C HIS A 93 12.31 -1.90 -11.64
N THR A 94 11.20 -1.30 -12.09
CA THR A 94 11.10 -0.69 -13.43
C THR A 94 11.17 0.84 -13.36
N PRO A 95 12.22 1.50 -13.90
CA PRO A 95 12.37 2.95 -13.83
C PRO A 95 11.26 3.75 -14.54
N THR A 96 10.58 3.13 -15.53
CA THR A 96 9.40 3.69 -16.19
C THR A 96 8.20 3.80 -15.24
N ARG A 97 8.00 2.82 -14.35
CA ARG A 97 6.90 2.85 -13.36
C ARG A 97 7.08 3.96 -12.33
N ARG A 98 8.30 4.19 -11.84
CA ARG A 98 8.59 5.34 -10.95
C ARG A 98 8.18 6.68 -11.56
N ARG A 99 8.39 6.86 -12.87
CA ARG A 99 8.00 8.10 -13.57
C ARG A 99 6.50 8.21 -13.77
N PHE A 100 5.83 7.14 -14.18
CA PHE A 100 4.38 7.12 -14.37
C PHE A 100 3.62 7.24 -13.04
N GLY A 101 4.05 6.55 -11.97
CA GLY A 101 3.49 6.64 -10.62
C GLY A 101 3.58 8.05 -10.05
N ALA A 102 4.70 8.75 -10.26
CA ALA A 102 4.84 10.16 -9.89
C ALA A 102 3.88 11.09 -10.66
N ALA A 103 3.64 10.83 -11.95
CA ALA A 103 2.69 11.59 -12.77
C ALA A 103 1.24 11.35 -12.33
N CYS A 104 0.86 10.09 -12.10
CA CYS A 104 -0.45 9.72 -11.56
C CYS A 104 -0.67 10.30 -10.16
N ARG A 105 0.36 10.39 -9.31
CA ARG A 105 0.30 11.07 -8.00
C ARG A 105 0.00 12.56 -8.12
N ARG A 106 0.57 13.26 -9.10
CA ARG A 106 0.26 14.68 -9.33
C ARG A 106 -1.18 14.84 -9.79
N LEU A 107 -1.63 13.97 -10.70
CA LEU A 107 -2.99 13.99 -11.21
C LEU A 107 -4.02 13.65 -10.11
N TRP A 108 -3.76 12.63 -9.30
CA TRP A 108 -4.64 12.24 -8.20
C TRP A 108 -4.72 13.33 -7.11
N ARG A 109 -3.59 13.94 -6.73
CA ARG A 109 -3.60 15.08 -5.80
C ARG A 109 -4.36 16.27 -6.36
N PHE A 110 -4.28 16.52 -7.66
CA PHE A 110 -5.05 17.56 -8.35
C PHE A 110 -6.55 17.25 -8.40
N LEU A 111 -6.93 15.98 -8.63
CA LEU A 111 -8.33 15.56 -8.66
C LEU A 111 -8.97 15.50 -7.26
N ASN A 112 -8.15 15.26 -6.23
CA ASN A 112 -8.59 15.11 -4.85
C ASN A 112 -8.33 16.38 -3.99
N SER A 113 -7.85 17.47 -4.61
CA SER A 113 -7.82 18.79 -3.99
C SER A 113 -9.20 19.45 -4.10
N GLU A 114 -9.59 20.21 -3.06
CA GLU A 114 -10.91 20.85 -2.87
C GLU A 114 -11.40 21.73 -4.05
N SER A 115 -10.58 21.97 -5.07
CA SER A 115 -10.94 22.72 -6.27
C SER A 115 -11.85 21.98 -7.26
N VAL A 116 -12.10 20.67 -7.08
CA VAL A 116 -12.85 19.84 -8.06
C VAL A 116 -14.11 19.19 -7.46
N ILE A 117 -14.41 19.37 -6.17
CA ILE A 117 -15.69 18.96 -5.58
C ILE A 117 -16.62 20.19 -5.63
N PRO A 118 -17.60 20.27 -6.55
CA PRO A 118 -18.61 21.31 -6.47
C PRO A 118 -19.51 21.00 -5.26
N LEU A 119 -19.71 22.00 -4.42
CA LEU A 119 -20.83 22.05 -3.47
C LEU A 119 -22.17 22.05 -4.23
#